data_AF-A0AAV6UB07-F1
#
_entry.id   AF-A0AAV6UB07-F1
#
_cell.length_a   1.000
_cell.length_b   1.000
_cell.length_c   1.000
_cell.angle_alpha   90.00
_cell.angle_beta   90.00
_cell.angle_gamma   90.00
#
_symmetry.space_group_name_H-M   'P 1'
#
loop_
_entity.id
_entity.type
_entity.pdbx_description
1 polymer ?
#
loop_
_entity_poly.entity_id
_entity_poly.type
_entity_poly.pdbx_seq_one_letter_code
_entity_poly.pdbx_strand_id
1 'polypeptide(L)'
;MTQDSVNEIEKSNVDELRRRMKDLMNREMYDDDNLFQRFLRARNQNLDLAEQMLKNHLRWRKMHRVDTIKQDFKPLEVMLEYDGMSHIGFDKEGAPVIYCAFGKMDFRGAYRCVNMSDLYKFILYKLEHFVDLLKEQSKKLGKPVTQWVMIFDYESFTFANATFKPVIHYLVGLMSMYEGNYPERLKSAHLINGSMIFSICFAMFKPFFTGNTLSKVNYYGSDFQDDLLKTIDADQLPAFLGGIRKDPDGNPRCLKTIKHGGVIPEKYYVTGRNRKMSVIPGAKMLIIARRAKASVEVEVKRPGANLEWRYTIRNRTIDFSVFYKECKWNEDELEEVIPKQRVETVVSSEFGMCLCEKAGTYILEFDNSFSWLYGKSLSYSVTVTNPLN
;
A
#
# COMPACT_ATOMS: atom_id res chain seq x y z
N MET A 1 -13.90 21.72 28.22
CA MET A 1 -12.43 21.69 28.45
C MET A 1 -11.81 22.89 27.74
N THR A 2 -10.88 23.59 28.39
CA THR A 2 -10.07 24.65 27.76
C THR A 2 -9.06 24.04 26.79
N GLN A 3 -8.58 24.81 25.81
CA GLN A 3 -7.53 24.36 24.88
C GLN A 3 -6.27 23.87 25.63
N ASP A 4 -5.95 24.50 26.76
CA ASP A 4 -4.82 24.12 27.60
C ASP A 4 -5.01 22.74 28.26
N SER A 5 -6.21 22.45 28.78
CA SER A 5 -6.52 21.13 29.35
C SER A 5 -6.52 20.00 28.30
N VAL A 6 -6.88 20.31 27.05
CA VAL A 6 -6.75 19.35 25.92
C VAL A 6 -5.27 19.06 25.65
N ASN A 7 -4.44 20.09 25.58
CA ASN A 7 -3.00 19.94 25.33
C ASN A 7 -2.27 19.18 26.45
N GLU A 8 -2.67 19.39 27.72
CA GLU A 8 -2.11 18.65 28.86
C GLU A 8 -2.45 17.16 28.83
N ILE A 9 -3.69 16.81 28.46
CA ILE A 9 -4.11 15.41 28.31
C ILE A 9 -3.39 14.74 27.13
N GLU A 10 -3.26 15.42 25.98
CA GLU A 10 -2.50 14.88 24.85
C GLU A 10 -1.05 14.61 25.24
N LYS A 11 -0.41 15.53 25.98
CA LYS A 11 0.98 15.37 26.43
C LYS A 11 1.12 14.20 27.41
N SER A 12 0.23 14.10 28.40
CA SER A 12 0.21 12.99 29.36
C SER A 12 0.06 11.63 28.66
N ASN A 13 -0.85 11.53 27.68
CA ASN A 13 -1.05 10.31 26.91
C ASN A 13 0.16 9.95 26.04
N VAL A 14 0.84 10.94 25.47
CA VAL A 14 2.10 10.71 24.73
C VAL A 14 3.16 10.12 25.65
N ASP A 15 3.37 10.69 26.83
CA ASP A 15 4.37 10.22 27.79
C ASP A 15 4.04 8.80 28.29
N GLU A 16 2.77 8.51 28.58
CA GLU A 16 2.33 7.18 28.99
C GLU A 16 2.48 6.16 27.86
N LEU A 17 2.03 6.48 26.63
CA LEU A 17 2.20 5.58 25.49
C LEU A 17 3.69 5.33 25.21
N ARG A 18 4.53 6.36 25.26
CA ARG A 18 5.99 6.23 25.13
C ARG A 18 6.54 5.27 26.18
N ARG A 19 6.14 5.44 27.45
CA ARG A 19 6.57 4.56 28.55
C ARG A 19 6.21 3.10 28.28
N ARG A 20 4.99 2.81 27.79
CA ARG A 20 4.54 1.45 27.44
C ARG A 20 5.32 0.82 26.29
N MET A 21 5.95 1.64 25.45
CA MET A 21 6.62 1.22 24.22
C MET A 21 8.16 1.22 24.31
N LYS A 22 8.72 1.56 25.48
CA LYS A 22 10.15 1.84 25.71
C LYS A 22 11.13 0.80 25.15
N ASP A 23 10.78 -0.49 25.23
CA ASP A 23 11.70 -1.57 24.84
C ASP A 23 11.36 -2.18 23.46
N LEU A 24 10.44 -1.59 22.70
CA LEU A 24 9.91 -2.17 21.45
C LEU A 24 10.40 -1.47 20.18
N MET A 25 11.13 -0.35 20.28
CA MET A 25 11.51 0.49 19.15
C MET A 25 12.94 1.02 19.27
N ASN A 26 13.49 1.48 18.15
CA ASN A 26 14.80 2.13 18.14
C ASN A 26 14.73 3.54 18.74
N ARG A 27 15.90 4.11 19.03
CA ARG A 27 16.01 5.44 19.66
C ARG A 27 15.39 6.57 18.82
N GLU A 28 15.56 6.54 17.50
CA GLU A 28 14.99 7.57 16.62
C GLU A 28 13.46 7.60 16.71
N MET A 29 12.80 6.45 16.73
CA MET A 29 11.35 6.35 16.89
C MET A 29 10.90 6.71 18.31
N TYR A 30 11.66 6.29 19.33
CA TYR A 30 11.34 6.58 20.72
C TYR A 30 11.38 8.08 21.04
N ASP A 31 12.32 8.79 20.44
CA ASP A 31 12.52 10.23 20.59
C ASP A 31 11.56 11.07 19.70
N ASP A 32 10.73 10.43 18.84
CA ASP A 32 9.76 11.11 17.96
C ASP A 32 8.39 11.28 18.64
N ASP A 33 8.16 12.41 19.30
CA ASP A 33 6.85 12.81 19.85
C ASP A 33 5.72 12.69 18.81
N ASN A 34 5.99 13.02 17.55
CA ASN A 34 4.97 13.01 16.51
C ASN A 34 4.50 11.58 16.19
N LEU A 35 5.38 10.58 16.28
CA LEU A 35 4.99 9.18 16.14
C LEU A 35 3.86 8.84 17.13
N PHE A 36 4.05 9.10 18.42
CA PHE A 36 3.05 8.80 19.45
C PHE A 36 1.75 9.59 19.25
N GLN A 37 1.86 10.89 18.96
CA GLN A 37 0.69 11.74 18.72
C GLN A 37 -0.18 11.22 17.57
N ARG A 38 0.42 10.79 16.45
CA ARG A 38 -0.34 10.28 15.30
C ARG A 38 -1.13 9.02 15.65
N PHE A 39 -0.53 8.08 16.37
CA PHE A 39 -1.19 6.83 16.75
C PHE A 39 -2.29 7.05 17.80
N LEU A 40 -2.07 7.97 18.76
CA LEU A 40 -3.10 8.38 19.71
C LEU A 40 -4.29 9.05 19.01
N ARG A 41 -4.04 10.02 18.13
CA ARG A 41 -5.10 10.72 17.38
C ARG A 41 -5.90 9.76 16.51
N ALA A 42 -5.24 8.83 15.82
CA ALA A 42 -5.91 7.81 15.02
C ALA A 42 -6.81 6.85 15.84
N ARG A 43 -6.67 6.83 17.16
CA ARG A 43 -7.49 6.04 18.08
C ARG A 43 -8.20 6.91 19.12
N ASN A 44 -8.47 8.18 18.79
CA ASN A 44 -9.21 9.12 19.63
C ASN A 44 -8.68 9.19 21.08
N GLN A 45 -7.35 9.25 21.23
CA GLN A 45 -6.66 9.29 22.52
C GLN A 45 -6.85 8.03 23.40
N ASN A 46 -7.39 6.93 22.86
CA ASN A 46 -7.46 5.66 23.57
C ASN A 46 -6.08 4.99 23.59
N LEU A 47 -5.47 4.94 24.77
CA LEU A 47 -4.11 4.40 24.99
C LEU A 47 -3.96 2.94 24.56
N ASP A 48 -4.90 2.07 24.94
CA ASP A 48 -4.78 0.63 24.67
C ASP A 48 -4.89 0.32 23.16
N LEU A 49 -5.83 0.99 22.49
CA LEU A 49 -5.98 0.86 21.04
C LEU A 49 -4.80 1.46 20.27
N ALA A 50 -4.27 2.61 20.73
CA ALA A 50 -3.10 3.24 20.13
C ALA A 50 -1.85 2.38 20.32
N GLU A 51 -1.65 1.81 21.51
CA GLU A 51 -0.57 0.87 21.82
C GLU A 51 -0.63 -0.36 20.93
N GLN A 52 -1.82 -0.97 20.79
CA GLN A 52 -2.00 -2.13 19.92
C GLN A 52 -1.72 -1.79 18.45
N MET A 53 -2.19 -0.64 17.96
CA MET A 53 -1.91 -0.19 16.60
C MET A 53 -0.42 0.07 16.38
N LEU A 54 0.26 0.69 17.34
CA LEU A 54 1.69 0.97 17.25
C LEU A 54 2.53 -0.31 17.32
N LYS A 55 2.16 -1.28 18.16
CA LYS A 55 2.77 -2.63 18.18
C LYS A 55 2.62 -3.33 16.82
N ASN A 56 1.44 -3.27 16.22
CA ASN A 56 1.20 -3.84 14.89
C ASN A 56 2.06 -3.15 13.83
N HIS A 57 2.16 -1.82 13.90
CA HIS A 57 3.03 -1.04 13.02
C HIS A 57 4.50 -1.44 13.13
N LEU A 58 5.04 -1.59 14.35
CA LEU A 58 6.45 -2.00 14.55
C LEU A 58 6.73 -3.40 14.00
N ARG A 59 5.79 -4.35 14.21
CA ARG A 59 5.90 -5.69 13.60
C ARG A 59 5.89 -5.63 12.09
N TRP A 60 4.98 -4.84 11.51
CA TRP A 60 4.88 -4.64 10.07
C TRP A 60 6.15 -4.00 9.51
N ARG A 61 6.69 -2.96 10.16
CA ARG A 61 7.94 -2.31 9.73
C ARG A 61 9.10 -3.30 9.63
N LYS A 62 9.24 -4.15 10.64
CA LYS A 62 10.26 -5.20 10.69
C LYS A 62 10.06 -6.25 9.60
N MET A 63 8.83 -6.74 9.46
CA MET A 63 8.42 -7.75 8.48
C MET A 63 8.69 -7.27 7.04
N HIS A 64 8.38 -6.02 6.73
CA HIS A 64 8.56 -5.43 5.40
C HIS A 64 9.91 -4.75 5.19
N ARG A 65 10.81 -4.81 6.19
CA ARG A 65 12.13 -4.14 6.18
C ARG A 65 12.02 -2.66 5.80
N VAL A 66 11.03 -1.98 6.38
CA VAL A 66 10.70 -0.59 6.02
C VAL A 66 11.85 0.35 6.35
N ASP A 67 12.53 0.13 7.47
CA ASP A 67 13.65 0.97 7.90
C ASP A 67 14.84 0.96 6.93
N THR A 68 15.00 -0.13 6.17
CA THR A 68 16.06 -0.29 5.16
C THR A 68 15.54 -0.26 3.72
N ILE A 69 14.26 0.04 3.50
CA ILE A 69 13.65 -0.08 2.16
C ILE A 69 14.35 0.80 1.13
N LYS A 70 14.80 2.00 1.53
CA LYS A 70 15.49 2.94 0.64
C LYS A 70 16.88 2.48 0.23
N GLN A 71 17.49 1.55 0.98
CA GLN A 71 18.81 0.97 0.73
C GLN A 71 18.70 -0.39 0.02
N ASP A 72 17.77 -1.23 0.48
CA ASP A 72 17.66 -2.62 0.05
C ASP A 72 16.85 -2.78 -1.24
N PHE A 73 15.84 -1.92 -1.46
CA PHE A 73 14.99 -1.99 -2.64
C PHE A 73 15.51 -1.03 -3.72
N LYS A 74 15.78 -1.59 -4.89
CA LYS A 74 16.14 -0.84 -6.10
C LYS A 74 14.98 -0.87 -7.07
N PRO A 75 14.22 0.23 -7.22
CA PRO A 75 13.15 0.31 -8.19
C PRO A 75 13.64 -0.01 -9.60
N LEU A 76 12.82 -0.71 -10.36
CA LEU A 76 13.10 -0.97 -11.77
C LEU A 76 12.94 0.33 -12.58
N GLU A 77 13.68 0.47 -13.68
CA GLU A 77 13.58 1.62 -14.59
C GLU A 77 12.13 1.92 -14.98
N VAL A 78 11.38 0.88 -15.35
CA VAL A 78 9.96 0.99 -15.70
C VAL A 78 9.08 1.55 -14.58
N MET A 79 9.40 1.29 -13.32
CA MET A 79 8.67 1.89 -12.19
C MET A 79 9.01 3.37 -12.05
N LEU A 80 10.29 3.73 -12.17
CA LEU A 80 10.75 5.11 -12.03
C LEU A 80 10.26 6.01 -13.19
N GLU A 81 10.13 5.45 -14.38
CA GLU A 81 9.69 6.18 -15.56
C GLU A 81 8.17 6.38 -15.62
N TYR A 82 7.38 5.38 -15.21
CA TYR A 82 5.92 5.33 -15.46
C TYR A 82 5.02 5.34 -14.22
N ASP A 83 5.54 5.54 -12.99
CA ASP A 83 4.71 5.53 -11.77
C ASP A 83 3.66 6.64 -11.67
N GLY A 84 3.83 7.73 -12.41
CA GLY A 84 2.93 8.87 -12.40
C GLY A 84 2.83 9.61 -11.05
N MET A 85 3.77 9.43 -10.12
CA MET A 85 3.71 10.02 -8.78
C MET A 85 4.92 10.91 -8.49
N SER A 86 4.69 12.17 -8.11
CA SER A 86 5.78 13.14 -7.91
C SER A 86 5.47 14.12 -6.78
N HIS A 87 6.49 14.50 -6.02
CA HIS A 87 6.43 15.69 -5.17
C HIS A 87 6.53 16.94 -6.06
N ILE A 88 5.57 17.86 -5.93
CA ILE A 88 5.42 18.99 -6.86
C ILE A 88 5.56 20.36 -6.19
N GLY A 89 5.84 20.44 -4.89
CA GLY A 89 5.94 21.69 -4.15
C GLY A 89 5.33 21.55 -2.76
N PHE A 90 5.10 22.68 -2.11
CA PHE A 90 4.53 22.73 -0.77
C PHE A 90 3.22 23.53 -0.75
N ASP A 91 2.34 23.20 0.18
CA ASP A 91 1.17 24.02 0.46
C ASP A 91 1.56 25.28 1.26
N LYS A 92 0.58 26.16 1.50
CA LYS A 92 0.78 27.44 2.22
C LYS A 92 1.30 27.29 3.64
N GLU A 93 1.16 26.11 4.26
CA GLU A 93 1.65 25.83 5.60
C GLU A 93 2.97 25.05 5.60
N GLY A 94 3.45 24.67 4.41
CA GLY A 94 4.67 23.93 4.20
C GLY A 94 4.49 22.42 4.09
N ALA A 95 3.27 21.87 4.01
CA ALA A 95 3.08 20.44 3.78
C ALA A 95 3.50 20.05 2.35
N PRO A 96 4.27 18.98 2.13
CA PRO A 96 4.59 18.50 0.79
C PRO A 96 3.32 18.16 0.01
N VAL A 97 3.27 18.59 -1.25
CA VAL A 97 2.19 18.30 -2.19
C VAL A 97 2.65 17.20 -3.14
N ILE A 98 1.97 16.07 -3.10
CA ILE A 98 2.24 14.90 -3.93
C ILE A 98 1.17 14.80 -5.01
N TYR A 99 1.58 14.87 -6.27
CA TYR A 99 0.73 14.67 -7.42
C TYR A 99 0.79 13.21 -7.89
N CYS A 100 -0.35 12.65 -8.24
CA CYS A 100 -0.54 11.31 -8.79
C CYS A 100 -1.40 11.40 -10.05
N ALA A 101 -0.80 11.14 -11.22
CA ALA A 101 -1.48 11.06 -12.52
C ALA A 101 -2.29 9.76 -12.65
N PHE A 102 -3.16 9.50 -11.69
CA PHE A 102 -3.81 8.21 -11.46
C PHE A 102 -4.54 7.67 -12.69
N GLY A 103 -5.27 8.53 -13.41
CA GLY A 103 -6.01 8.16 -14.62
C GLY A 103 -5.12 7.73 -15.79
N LYS A 104 -3.86 8.20 -15.82
CA LYS A 104 -2.86 7.91 -16.86
C LYS A 104 -1.87 6.81 -16.47
N MET A 105 -1.96 6.25 -15.26
CA MET A 105 -1.13 5.12 -14.87
C MET A 105 -1.54 3.86 -15.65
N ASP A 106 -0.59 3.23 -16.33
CA ASP A 106 -0.82 1.97 -17.03
C ASP A 106 -0.69 0.77 -16.09
N PHE A 107 -1.70 0.59 -15.24
CA PHE A 107 -1.71 -0.51 -14.27
C PHE A 107 -1.65 -1.90 -14.91
N ARG A 108 -2.19 -2.05 -16.13
CA ARG A 108 -2.17 -3.32 -16.87
C ARG A 108 -0.80 -3.60 -17.46
N GLY A 109 -0.17 -2.60 -18.06
CA GLY A 109 1.22 -2.67 -18.48
C GLY A 109 2.12 -2.97 -17.29
N ALA A 110 1.93 -2.31 -16.15
CA ALA A 110 2.69 -2.56 -14.93
C ALA A 110 2.53 -4.03 -14.49
N TYR A 111 1.31 -4.55 -14.48
CA TYR A 111 1.04 -5.98 -14.18
C TYR A 111 1.76 -6.96 -15.14
N ARG A 112 2.10 -6.54 -16.37
CA ARG A 112 2.87 -7.33 -17.34
C ARG A 112 4.39 -7.19 -17.22
N CYS A 113 4.85 -6.18 -16.49
CA CYS A 113 6.28 -5.85 -16.36
C CYS A 113 6.85 -6.25 -15.01
N VAL A 114 6.06 -6.10 -13.95
CA VAL A 114 6.54 -6.13 -12.57
C VAL A 114 5.60 -6.92 -11.68
N ASN A 115 6.16 -7.46 -10.60
CA ASN A 115 5.38 -8.21 -9.63
C ASN A 115 4.57 -7.28 -8.74
N MET A 116 3.43 -7.76 -8.27
CA MET A 116 2.62 -7.04 -7.29
C MET A 116 3.41 -6.71 -6.03
N SER A 117 4.23 -7.65 -5.54
CA SER A 117 5.08 -7.43 -4.36
C SER A 117 6.14 -6.35 -4.57
N ASP A 118 6.71 -6.23 -5.77
CA ASP A 118 7.66 -5.18 -6.09
C ASP A 118 6.95 -3.82 -6.27
N LEU A 119 5.73 -3.80 -6.81
CA LEU A 119 4.88 -2.61 -6.83
C LEU A 119 4.52 -2.15 -5.40
N TYR A 120 4.22 -3.07 -4.48
CA TYR A 120 4.01 -2.75 -3.06
C TYR A 120 5.25 -2.14 -2.43
N LYS A 121 6.43 -2.75 -2.63
CA LYS A 121 7.71 -2.21 -2.15
C LYS A 121 8.03 -0.85 -2.75
N PHE A 122 7.66 -0.64 -4.00
CA PHE A 122 7.85 0.64 -4.67
C PHE A 122 6.99 1.75 -4.06
N ILE A 123 5.72 1.49 -3.77
CA ILE A 123 4.88 2.46 -3.04
C ILE A 123 5.41 2.70 -1.63
N LEU A 124 5.83 1.65 -0.93
CA LEU A 124 6.46 1.77 0.38
C LEU A 124 7.72 2.65 0.34
N TYR A 125 8.59 2.42 -0.64
CA TYR A 125 9.78 3.22 -0.90
C TYR A 125 9.42 4.71 -1.10
N LYS A 126 8.37 5.00 -1.87
CA LYS A 126 7.89 6.37 -2.10
C LYS A 126 7.32 7.01 -0.82
N LEU A 127 6.52 6.26 -0.04
CA LEU A 127 5.96 6.76 1.22
C LEU A 127 7.07 7.11 2.22
N GLU A 128 8.10 6.27 2.37
CA GLU A 128 9.24 6.60 3.24
C GLU A 128 10.04 7.79 2.71
N HIS A 129 10.13 7.99 1.39
CA HIS A 129 10.69 9.22 0.82
C HIS A 129 9.84 10.46 1.15
N PHE A 130 8.51 10.35 1.14
CA PHE A 130 7.64 11.45 1.57
C PHE A 130 7.76 11.73 3.07
N VAL A 131 8.00 10.71 3.89
CA VAL A 131 8.33 10.89 5.31
C VAL A 131 9.65 11.67 5.48
N ASP A 132 10.66 11.44 4.64
CA ASP A 132 11.88 12.26 4.65
C ASP A 132 11.58 13.73 4.32
N LEU A 133 10.76 14.00 3.29
CA LEU A 133 10.35 15.36 2.94
C LEU A 133 9.69 16.08 4.11
N LEU A 134 8.84 15.38 4.88
CA LEU A 134 8.25 15.93 6.10
C LEU A 134 9.31 16.32 7.15
N LYS A 135 10.30 15.46 7.37
CA LYS A 135 11.40 15.72 8.33
C LYS A 135 12.26 16.91 7.87
N GLU A 136 12.64 16.93 6.60
CA GLU A 136 13.44 18.01 5.99
C GLU A 136 12.71 19.34 6.09
N GLN A 137 11.42 19.35 5.76
CA GLN A 137 10.62 20.56 5.78
C GLN A 137 10.31 21.04 7.21
N SER A 138 10.13 20.12 8.16
CA SER A 138 10.04 20.47 9.57
C SER A 138 11.30 21.19 10.05
N LYS A 139 12.47 20.66 9.70
CA LYS A 139 13.76 21.26 10.02
C LYS A 139 13.93 22.63 9.36
N LYS A 140 13.55 22.76 8.09
CA LYS A 140 13.66 24.02 7.32
C LYS A 140 12.78 25.13 7.90
N LEU A 141 11.57 24.80 8.34
CA LEU A 141 10.62 25.79 8.85
C LEU A 141 10.72 26.01 10.37
N GLY A 142 11.50 25.20 11.08
CA GLY A 142 11.61 25.27 12.54
C GLY A 142 10.30 24.93 13.28
N LYS A 143 9.37 24.24 12.61
CA LYS A 143 8.07 23.81 13.16
C LYS A 143 7.70 22.41 12.68
N PRO A 144 6.89 21.63 13.41
CA PRO A 144 6.46 20.31 12.96
C PRO A 144 5.65 20.38 11.65
N VAL A 145 6.11 19.68 10.62
CA VAL A 145 5.40 19.38 9.38
C VAL A 145 5.23 17.87 9.30
N THR A 146 4.00 17.41 9.51
CA THR A 146 3.76 16.01 9.88
C THR A 146 2.83 15.29 8.91
N GLN A 147 2.23 16.05 7.98
CA GLN A 147 1.22 15.61 7.02
C GLN A 147 1.56 16.11 5.62
N TRP A 148 1.08 15.40 4.60
CA TRP A 148 1.20 15.76 3.18
C TRP A 148 -0.18 15.95 2.53
N VAL A 149 -0.19 16.69 1.42
CA VAL A 149 -1.35 16.87 0.55
C VAL A 149 -1.22 15.93 -0.64
N MET A 150 -2.27 15.19 -0.97
CA MET A 150 -2.33 14.34 -2.16
C MET A 150 -3.23 14.96 -3.23
N ILE A 151 -2.76 15.04 -4.48
CA ILE A 151 -3.58 15.38 -5.64
C ILE A 151 -3.64 14.15 -6.53
N PHE A 152 -4.83 13.58 -6.71
CA PHE A 152 -5.08 12.47 -7.62
C PHE A 152 -5.81 12.97 -8.86
N ASP A 153 -5.14 12.93 -10.00
CA ASP A 153 -5.71 13.29 -11.28
C ASP A 153 -6.33 12.07 -11.95
N TYR A 154 -7.66 12.06 -12.07
CA TYR A 154 -8.44 11.01 -12.72
C TYR A 154 -8.63 11.24 -14.22
N GLU A 155 -7.99 12.25 -14.81
CA GLU A 155 -8.02 12.47 -16.25
C GLU A 155 -7.60 11.19 -16.99
N SER A 156 -8.42 10.77 -17.96
CA SER A 156 -8.24 9.53 -18.74
C SER A 156 -8.45 8.21 -17.97
N PHE A 157 -8.95 8.24 -16.72
CA PHE A 157 -9.29 7.01 -16.02
C PHE A 157 -10.46 6.28 -16.70
N THR A 158 -10.26 5.01 -17.06
CA THR A 158 -11.21 4.24 -17.87
C THR A 158 -12.00 3.23 -17.05
N PHE A 159 -13.19 2.87 -17.53
CA PHE A 159 -13.99 1.77 -16.97
C PHE A 159 -13.22 0.44 -16.97
N ALA A 160 -12.35 0.27 -17.96
CA ALA A 160 -11.51 -0.91 -18.08
C ALA A 160 -10.53 -1.01 -16.88
N ASN A 161 -9.91 0.10 -16.46
CA ASN A 161 -9.08 0.12 -15.25
C ASN A 161 -9.94 -0.04 -13.98
N ALA A 162 -11.10 0.61 -13.93
CA ALA A 162 -12.05 0.53 -12.82
C ALA A 162 -12.54 -0.89 -12.50
N THR A 163 -12.57 -1.78 -13.50
CA THR A 163 -13.11 -3.15 -13.39
C THR A 163 -12.04 -4.24 -13.42
N PHE A 164 -10.76 -3.87 -13.55
CA PHE A 164 -9.68 -4.84 -13.63
C PHE A 164 -9.31 -5.37 -12.24
N LYS A 165 -9.79 -6.57 -11.92
CA LYS A 165 -9.68 -7.20 -10.59
C LYS A 165 -8.28 -7.16 -9.96
N PRO A 166 -7.17 -7.49 -10.65
CA PRO A 166 -5.83 -7.43 -10.05
C PRO A 166 -5.48 -6.03 -9.52
N VAL A 167 -5.91 -4.98 -10.23
CA VAL A 167 -5.68 -3.59 -9.81
C VAL A 167 -6.58 -3.21 -8.64
N ILE A 168 -7.84 -3.65 -8.64
CA ILE A 168 -8.72 -3.43 -7.50
C ILE A 168 -8.13 -4.08 -6.24
N HIS A 169 -7.71 -5.34 -6.30
CA HIS A 169 -7.11 -6.05 -5.17
C HIS A 169 -5.81 -5.37 -4.70
N TYR A 170 -4.99 -4.91 -5.62
CA TYR A 170 -3.79 -4.12 -5.31
C TYR A 170 -4.11 -2.84 -4.56
N LEU A 171 -5.08 -2.05 -5.07
CA LEU A 171 -5.45 -0.78 -4.46
C LEU A 171 -6.06 -1.00 -3.07
N VAL A 172 -6.92 -2.01 -2.90
CA VAL A 172 -7.46 -2.40 -1.57
C VAL A 172 -6.32 -2.68 -0.60
N GLY A 173 -5.38 -3.56 -0.96
CA GLY A 173 -4.28 -3.90 -0.05
C GLY A 173 -3.34 -2.72 0.23
N LEU A 174 -3.13 -1.83 -0.75
CA LEU A 174 -2.39 -0.58 -0.53
C LEU A 174 -3.10 0.34 0.47
N MET A 175 -4.42 0.49 0.38
CA MET A 175 -5.19 1.30 1.31
C MET A 175 -5.19 0.72 2.71
N SER A 176 -5.38 -0.60 2.86
CA SER A 176 -5.28 -1.27 4.16
C SER A 176 -3.90 -1.10 4.78
N MET A 177 -2.83 -1.23 3.98
CA MET A 177 -1.46 -0.97 4.42
C MET A 177 -1.29 0.48 4.86
N TYR A 178 -1.77 1.44 4.06
CA TYR A 178 -1.66 2.87 4.34
C TYR A 178 -2.39 3.27 5.63
N GLU A 179 -3.66 2.92 5.77
CA GLU A 179 -4.48 3.22 6.95
C GLU A 179 -3.93 2.56 8.23
N GLY A 180 -3.34 1.37 8.11
CA GLY A 180 -2.75 0.65 9.23
C GLY A 180 -1.42 1.22 9.70
N ASN A 181 -0.62 1.83 8.81
CA ASN A 181 0.80 2.13 9.08
C ASN A 181 1.21 3.61 8.90
N TYR A 182 0.38 4.42 8.25
CA TYR A 182 0.61 5.86 8.07
C TYR A 182 -0.52 6.69 8.67
N PRO A 183 -0.96 6.41 9.92
CA PRO A 183 -2.03 7.18 10.55
C PRO A 183 -1.69 8.66 10.62
N GLU A 184 -2.70 9.50 10.46
CA GLU A 184 -2.59 10.96 10.55
C GLU A 184 -1.52 11.59 9.63
N ARG A 185 -1.11 10.92 8.54
CA ARG A 185 -0.18 11.51 7.55
C ARG A 185 -0.86 12.28 6.42
N LEU A 186 -2.14 12.00 6.15
CA LEU A 186 -2.90 12.76 5.15
C LEU A 186 -3.41 14.07 5.77
N LYS A 187 -3.07 15.20 5.14
CA LYS A 187 -3.65 16.53 5.45
C LYS A 187 -4.96 16.71 4.68
N SER A 188 -4.89 16.60 3.37
CA SER A 188 -6.03 16.62 2.45
C SER A 188 -5.73 15.76 1.21
N ALA A 189 -6.77 15.21 0.61
CA ALA A 189 -6.71 14.58 -0.70
C ALA A 189 -7.62 15.34 -1.66
N HIS A 190 -7.11 15.75 -2.82
CA HIS A 190 -7.84 16.44 -3.87
C HIS A 190 -7.94 15.52 -5.09
N LEU A 191 -9.14 15.08 -5.40
CA LEU A 191 -9.42 14.18 -6.52
C LEU A 191 -10.00 15.03 -7.64
N ILE A 192 -9.20 15.26 -8.68
CA ILE A 192 -9.51 16.19 -9.77
C ILE A 192 -9.81 15.43 -11.06
N ASN A 193 -10.49 16.10 -12.00
CA ASN A 193 -10.92 15.52 -13.28
C ASN A 193 -11.75 14.24 -13.09
N GLY A 194 -12.56 14.20 -12.03
CA GLY A 194 -13.43 13.08 -11.76
C GLY A 194 -14.54 12.95 -12.81
N SER A 195 -14.73 11.72 -13.32
CA SER A 195 -15.84 11.37 -14.20
C SER A 195 -16.89 10.53 -13.46
N MET A 196 -18.01 10.19 -14.10
CA MET A 196 -19.02 9.29 -13.51
C MET A 196 -18.43 7.92 -13.08
N ILE A 197 -17.37 7.46 -13.75
CA ILE A 197 -16.66 6.22 -13.42
C ILE A 197 -16.00 6.31 -12.03
N PHE A 198 -15.53 7.50 -11.63
CA PHE A 198 -14.94 7.71 -10.31
C PHE A 198 -15.94 7.39 -9.21
N SER A 199 -17.20 7.85 -9.31
CA SER A 199 -18.21 7.63 -8.26
C SER A 199 -18.43 6.14 -7.98
N ILE A 200 -18.35 5.29 -9.01
CA ILE A 200 -18.44 3.83 -8.89
C ILE A 200 -17.22 3.27 -8.14
N CYS A 201 -16.01 3.67 -8.53
CA CYS A 201 -14.78 3.24 -7.86
C CYS A 201 -14.71 3.73 -6.41
N PHE A 202 -15.09 4.98 -6.16
CA PHE A 202 -15.08 5.54 -4.82
C PHE A 202 -16.05 4.79 -3.90
N ALA A 203 -17.25 4.47 -4.38
CA ALA A 203 -18.20 3.66 -3.61
C ALA A 203 -17.62 2.27 -3.27
N MET A 204 -16.87 1.66 -4.18
CA MET A 204 -16.20 0.38 -3.95
C MET A 204 -15.08 0.48 -2.90
N PHE A 205 -14.32 1.57 -2.88
CA PHE A 205 -13.18 1.73 -1.98
C PHE A 205 -13.54 2.40 -0.64
N LYS A 206 -14.70 3.06 -0.55
CA LYS A 206 -15.18 3.75 0.66
C LYS A 206 -15.08 2.90 1.94
N PRO A 207 -15.42 1.59 1.96
CA PRO A 207 -15.33 0.77 3.18
C PRO A 207 -13.91 0.58 3.74
N PHE A 208 -12.88 0.84 2.94
CA PHE A 208 -11.47 0.65 3.34
C PHE A 208 -10.82 1.92 3.89
N PHE A 209 -11.51 3.07 3.85
CA PHE A 209 -11.03 4.32 4.43
C PHE A 209 -11.54 4.51 5.85
N THR A 210 -10.70 5.07 6.72
CA THR A 210 -11.17 5.54 8.02
C THR A 210 -12.05 6.79 7.86
N GLY A 211 -12.94 7.04 8.82
CA GLY A 211 -13.78 8.25 8.81
C GLY A 211 -12.96 9.55 8.73
N ASN A 212 -11.78 9.57 9.35
CA ASN A 212 -10.84 10.69 9.29
C ASN A 212 -10.20 10.86 7.91
N THR A 213 -9.86 9.78 7.21
CA THR A 213 -9.38 9.89 5.82
C THR A 213 -10.49 10.42 4.91
N LEU A 214 -11.71 9.88 5.04
CA LEU A 214 -12.86 10.29 4.23
C LEU A 214 -13.21 11.77 4.41
N SER A 215 -13.12 12.32 5.63
CA SER A 215 -13.39 13.74 5.88
C SER A 215 -12.37 14.70 5.26
N LYS A 216 -11.21 14.18 4.85
CA LYS A 216 -10.11 14.93 4.20
C LYS A 216 -10.13 14.83 2.67
N VAL A 217 -11.06 14.06 2.09
CA VAL A 217 -11.21 13.89 0.64
C VAL A 217 -12.07 15.00 0.07
N ASN A 218 -11.52 15.72 -0.91
CA ASN A 218 -12.21 16.73 -1.70
C ASN A 218 -12.30 16.25 -3.15
N TYR A 219 -13.49 16.38 -3.74
CA TYR A 219 -13.77 15.89 -5.08
C TYR A 219 -14.13 17.05 -6.01
N TYR A 220 -13.56 17.03 -7.21
CA TYR A 220 -13.74 18.06 -8.21
C TYR A 220 -13.95 17.45 -9.60
N GLY A 221 -14.72 18.17 -10.43
CA GLY A 221 -14.79 17.95 -11.86
C GLY A 221 -13.54 18.51 -12.55
N SER A 222 -13.73 19.21 -13.66
CA SER A 222 -12.66 19.90 -14.38
C SER A 222 -12.32 21.29 -13.83
N ASP A 223 -13.17 21.82 -12.94
CA ASP A 223 -13.17 23.15 -12.34
C ASP A 223 -12.52 23.16 -10.93
N PHE A 224 -11.32 22.59 -10.82
CA PHE A 224 -10.63 22.38 -9.54
C PHE A 224 -9.58 23.45 -9.20
N GLN A 225 -9.21 24.29 -10.17
CA GLN A 225 -8.01 25.12 -10.12
C GLN A 225 -8.07 26.14 -8.98
N ASP A 226 -9.19 26.86 -8.86
CA ASP A 226 -9.40 27.86 -7.81
C ASP A 226 -9.40 27.22 -6.41
N ASP A 227 -9.89 25.99 -6.28
CA ASP A 227 -9.86 25.26 -5.01
C ASP A 227 -8.45 24.83 -4.61
N LEU A 228 -7.62 24.39 -5.56
CA LEU A 228 -6.20 24.11 -5.27
C LEU A 228 -5.44 25.38 -4.86
N LEU A 229 -5.74 26.53 -5.48
CA LEU A 229 -5.12 27.81 -5.14
C LEU A 229 -5.51 28.35 -3.75
N LYS A 230 -6.60 27.87 -3.16
CA LYS A 230 -6.94 28.17 -1.76
C LYS A 230 -5.90 27.60 -0.80
N THR A 231 -5.36 26.42 -1.09
CA THR A 231 -4.43 25.68 -0.20
C THR A 231 -2.97 25.78 -0.62
N ILE A 232 -2.68 25.96 -1.91
CA ILE A 232 -1.33 25.96 -2.48
C ILE A 232 -1.06 27.30 -3.15
N ASP A 233 0.09 27.90 -2.92
CA ASP A 233 0.48 29.15 -3.60
C ASP A 233 0.71 28.92 -5.10
N ALA A 234 0.36 29.91 -5.92
CA ALA A 234 0.39 29.78 -7.37
C ALA A 234 1.80 29.49 -7.91
N ASP A 235 2.85 30.00 -7.27
CA ASP A 235 4.25 29.77 -7.63
C ASP A 235 4.75 28.36 -7.28
N GLN A 236 4.09 27.68 -6.33
CA GLN A 236 4.36 26.28 -6.00
C GLN A 236 3.61 25.33 -6.95
N LEU A 237 2.41 25.71 -7.40
CA LEU A 237 1.54 24.87 -8.21
C LEU A 237 1.89 24.93 -9.71
N PRO A 238 2.04 23.78 -10.41
CA PRO A 238 2.19 23.73 -11.87
C PRO A 238 1.05 24.44 -12.62
N ALA A 239 1.38 25.05 -13.75
CA ALA A 239 0.41 25.76 -14.57
C ALA A 239 -0.73 24.87 -15.08
N PHE A 240 -0.46 23.60 -15.39
CA PHE A 240 -1.52 22.66 -15.80
C PHE A 240 -2.51 22.31 -14.66
N LEU A 241 -2.19 22.65 -13.40
CA LEU A 241 -3.06 22.48 -12.24
C LEU A 241 -3.69 23.80 -11.77
N GLY A 242 -3.49 24.91 -12.51
CA GLY A 242 -4.05 26.22 -12.17
C GLY A 242 -3.07 27.23 -11.58
N GLY A 243 -1.82 26.83 -11.30
CA GLY A 243 -0.79 27.75 -10.81
C GLY A 243 -0.05 28.49 -11.93
N ILE A 244 1.15 28.98 -11.62
CA ILE A 244 2.03 29.68 -12.56
C ILE A 244 3.38 28.99 -12.76
N ARG A 245 3.68 27.92 -12.00
CA ARG A 245 4.95 27.20 -12.12
C ARG A 245 5.06 26.46 -13.44
N LYS A 246 6.22 26.60 -14.10
CA LYS A 246 6.57 25.94 -15.38
C LYS A 246 8.00 25.40 -15.28
N ASP A 247 8.38 24.52 -16.21
CA ASP A 247 9.79 24.16 -16.38
C ASP A 247 10.62 25.38 -16.86
N PRO A 248 11.96 25.35 -16.75
CA PRO A 248 12.83 26.43 -17.23
C PRO A 248 12.67 26.79 -18.72
N ASP A 249 12.16 25.87 -19.54
CA ASP A 249 11.86 26.09 -20.97
C ASP A 249 10.42 26.58 -21.21
N GLY A 250 9.68 26.90 -20.16
CA GLY A 250 8.31 27.40 -20.23
C GLY A 250 7.24 26.31 -20.35
N ASN A 251 7.58 25.02 -20.27
CA ASN A 251 6.58 23.95 -20.37
C ASN A 251 5.62 23.97 -19.16
N PRO A 252 4.30 24.17 -19.37
CA PRO A 252 3.33 24.27 -18.29
C PRO A 252 3.04 22.94 -17.57
N ARG A 253 3.45 21.81 -18.16
CA ARG A 253 3.28 20.46 -17.57
C ARG A 253 4.42 20.06 -16.64
N CYS A 254 5.50 20.85 -16.57
CA CYS A 254 6.69 20.57 -15.77
C CYS A 254 7.26 19.14 -16.00
N LEU A 255 7.38 18.72 -17.26
CA LEU A 255 7.78 17.36 -17.66
C LEU A 255 9.17 16.95 -17.17
N LYS A 256 10.04 17.91 -16.83
CA LYS A 256 11.37 17.61 -16.27
C LYS A 256 11.32 17.14 -14.82
N THR A 257 10.28 17.52 -14.08
CA THR A 257 10.17 17.27 -12.64
C THR A 257 8.96 16.43 -12.24
N ILE A 258 7.95 16.33 -13.11
CA ILE A 258 6.69 15.64 -12.84
C ILE A 258 6.52 14.45 -13.76
N LYS A 259 6.23 13.29 -13.16
CA LYS A 259 5.83 12.08 -13.87
C LYS A 259 4.33 12.14 -14.18
N HIS A 260 3.97 11.99 -15.45
CA HIS A 260 2.59 12.06 -15.94
C HIS A 260 1.97 10.68 -16.23
N GLY A 261 2.61 9.61 -15.76
CA GLY A 261 2.23 8.23 -16.10
C GLY A 261 2.51 7.94 -17.57
N GLY A 262 1.63 7.17 -18.20
CA GLY A 262 1.73 6.80 -19.61
C GLY A 262 1.69 5.29 -19.82
N VAL A 263 1.53 4.91 -21.09
CA VAL A 263 1.53 3.50 -21.52
C VAL A 263 2.94 2.96 -21.41
N ILE A 264 3.10 1.82 -20.73
CA ILE A 264 4.41 1.19 -20.60
C ILE A 264 4.75 0.48 -21.92
N PRO A 265 5.89 0.79 -22.55
CA PRO A 265 6.31 0.14 -23.79
C PRO A 265 6.46 -1.37 -23.66
N GLU A 266 6.06 -2.11 -24.70
CA GLU A 266 6.11 -3.59 -24.70
C GLU A 266 7.52 -4.16 -24.51
N LYS A 267 8.58 -3.38 -24.78
CA LYS A 267 9.97 -3.78 -24.50
C LYS A 267 10.22 -4.10 -23.01
N TYR A 268 9.43 -3.52 -22.10
CA TYR A 268 9.51 -3.81 -20.67
C TYR A 268 8.66 -5.03 -20.27
N TYR A 269 7.82 -5.55 -21.16
CA TYR A 269 6.91 -6.65 -20.82
C TYR A 269 7.70 -7.94 -20.70
N VAL A 270 7.39 -8.72 -19.66
CA VAL A 270 7.98 -10.04 -19.48
C VAL A 270 7.31 -11.01 -20.46
N THR A 271 7.87 -11.13 -21.66
CA THR A 271 7.38 -12.03 -22.72
C THR A 271 7.93 -13.45 -22.58
N GLY A 272 7.25 -14.43 -23.18
CA GLY A 272 7.59 -15.86 -23.12
C GLY A 272 9.05 -16.22 -23.40
N ARG A 273 9.78 -15.41 -24.18
CA ARG A 273 11.20 -15.64 -24.54
C ARG A 273 12.20 -15.18 -23.47
N ASN A 274 11.82 -14.24 -22.60
CA ASN A 274 12.64 -13.74 -21.48
C ASN A 274 12.15 -14.27 -20.11
N ARG A 275 11.23 -15.24 -20.10
CA ARG A 275 10.74 -15.92 -18.89
C ARG A 275 11.87 -16.75 -18.26
N LYS A 276 12.62 -16.17 -17.34
CA LYS A 276 13.26 -16.96 -16.29
C LYS A 276 12.18 -17.31 -15.28
N MET A 277 11.70 -18.55 -15.33
CA MET A 277 10.83 -19.07 -14.27
C MET A 277 11.54 -18.83 -12.94
N SER A 278 10.95 -18.03 -12.05
CA SER A 278 11.54 -17.72 -10.76
C SER A 278 11.75 -19.03 -9.99
N VAL A 279 13.00 -19.48 -9.92
CA VAL A 279 13.37 -20.63 -9.11
C VAL A 279 13.23 -20.19 -7.67
N ILE A 280 12.22 -20.72 -6.97
CA ILE A 280 12.08 -20.53 -5.53
C ILE A 280 13.10 -21.49 -4.90
N PRO A 281 14.13 -21.01 -4.18
CA PRO A 281 15.09 -21.90 -3.53
C PRO A 281 14.35 -22.83 -2.55
N GLY A 282 14.57 -24.14 -2.67
CA GLY A 282 13.87 -25.13 -1.83
C GLY A 282 12.37 -25.31 -2.12
N ALA A 283 11.87 -24.89 -3.29
CA ALA A 283 10.45 -25.03 -3.63
C ALA A 283 10.00 -26.50 -3.60
N LYS A 284 8.85 -26.74 -2.98
CA LYS A 284 8.08 -27.97 -3.14
C LYS A 284 7.26 -27.90 -4.43
N MET A 285 6.93 -29.04 -5.01
CA MET A 285 6.10 -29.13 -6.21
C MET A 285 4.73 -29.69 -5.85
N LEU A 286 3.68 -29.11 -6.41
CA LEU A 286 2.31 -29.60 -6.28
C LEU A 286 1.72 -29.77 -7.69
N ILE A 287 1.12 -30.93 -7.92
CA ILE A 287 0.41 -31.25 -9.16
C ILE A 287 -1.07 -31.36 -8.81
N ILE A 288 -1.89 -30.57 -9.49
CA ILE A 288 -3.33 -30.50 -9.25
C ILE A 288 -4.01 -30.96 -10.52
N ALA A 289 -4.74 -32.08 -10.44
CA ALA A 289 -5.51 -32.56 -11.57
C ALA A 289 -6.55 -31.52 -12.03
N ARG A 290 -7.02 -31.66 -13.28
CA ARG A 290 -8.21 -30.91 -13.72
C ARG A 290 -9.38 -31.22 -12.78
N ARG A 291 -10.27 -30.26 -12.56
CA ARG A 291 -11.44 -30.41 -11.69
C ARG A 291 -11.11 -30.81 -10.23
N ALA A 292 -9.90 -30.54 -9.76
CA ALA A 292 -9.44 -30.91 -8.42
C ALA A 292 -8.94 -29.70 -7.63
N LYS A 293 -8.75 -29.90 -6.33
CA LYS A 293 -8.12 -28.96 -5.41
C LYS A 293 -6.94 -29.62 -4.71
N ALA A 294 -6.00 -28.81 -4.24
CA ALA A 294 -4.95 -29.27 -3.36
C ALA A 294 -4.65 -28.20 -2.32
N SER A 295 -4.32 -28.62 -1.10
CA SER A 295 -4.09 -27.70 0.02
C SER A 295 -2.74 -27.94 0.66
N VAL A 296 -2.14 -26.86 1.16
CA VAL A 296 -0.94 -26.90 2.00
C VAL A 296 -1.34 -26.41 3.38
N GLU A 297 -1.30 -27.31 4.35
CA GLU A 297 -1.60 -27.00 5.75
C GLU A 297 -0.34 -26.59 6.50
N VAL A 298 -0.47 -25.57 7.33
CA VAL A 298 0.64 -24.98 8.07
C VAL A 298 0.21 -24.74 9.50
N GLU A 299 0.87 -25.42 10.43
CA GLU A 299 0.64 -25.25 11.85
C GLU A 299 1.36 -23.98 12.35
N VAL A 300 0.59 -23.05 12.92
CA VAL A 300 1.09 -21.84 13.54
C VAL A 300 0.92 -21.95 15.05
N LYS A 301 2.06 -22.04 15.75
CA LYS A 301 2.09 -22.30 17.20
C LYS A 301 1.89 -21.05 18.05
N ARG A 302 2.12 -19.87 17.49
CA ARG A 302 2.12 -18.60 18.23
C ARG A 302 1.27 -17.56 17.50
N PRO A 303 0.30 -16.94 18.19
CA PRO A 303 -0.36 -15.74 17.68
C PRO A 303 0.68 -14.66 17.33
N GLY A 304 0.45 -13.95 16.24
CA GLY A 304 1.34 -12.92 15.72
C GLY A 304 2.52 -13.42 14.89
N ALA A 305 2.58 -14.71 14.56
CA ALA A 305 3.52 -15.23 13.56
C ALA A 305 3.14 -14.80 12.14
N ASN A 306 4.11 -14.75 11.25
CA ASN A 306 3.90 -14.41 9.84
C ASN A 306 3.89 -15.68 9.02
N LEU A 307 2.79 -15.92 8.30
CA LEU A 307 2.71 -16.94 7.28
C LEU A 307 3.02 -16.29 5.94
N GLU A 308 4.13 -16.69 5.34
CA GLU A 308 4.58 -16.22 4.04
C GLU A 308 4.49 -17.35 3.02
N TRP A 309 3.95 -17.08 1.84
CA TRP A 309 3.94 -18.01 0.73
C TRP A 309 4.48 -17.39 -0.53
N ARG A 310 5.12 -18.24 -1.33
CA ARG A 310 5.52 -17.93 -2.69
C ARG A 310 5.16 -19.10 -3.58
N TYR A 311 4.53 -18.89 -4.73
CA TYR A 311 4.28 -19.97 -5.68
C TYR A 311 4.35 -19.51 -7.13
N THR A 312 4.77 -20.40 -8.02
CA THR A 312 4.78 -20.19 -9.48
C THR A 312 3.98 -21.31 -10.12
N ILE A 313 3.08 -20.98 -11.03
CA ILE A 313 2.25 -21.89 -11.79
C ILE A 313 2.87 -22.01 -13.17
N ARG A 314 3.18 -23.24 -13.60
CA ARG A 314 3.79 -23.44 -14.92
C ARG A 314 2.90 -22.99 -16.07
N ASN A 315 1.56 -23.07 -15.94
CA ASN A 315 0.63 -22.77 -17.02
C ASN A 315 -0.75 -22.26 -16.53
N ARG A 316 -1.18 -21.11 -17.08
CA ARG A 316 -2.47 -20.43 -16.87
C ARG A 316 -2.79 -20.15 -15.40
N THR A 317 -4.04 -19.81 -15.12
CA THR A 317 -4.53 -19.41 -13.81
C THR A 317 -4.78 -20.58 -12.85
N ILE A 318 -4.79 -20.31 -11.54
CA ILE A 318 -5.32 -21.14 -10.44
C ILE A 318 -6.23 -20.26 -9.56
N ASP A 319 -7.20 -20.83 -8.85
CA ASP A 319 -7.86 -20.13 -7.75
C ASP A 319 -7.05 -20.36 -6.48
N PHE A 320 -6.76 -19.29 -5.73
CA PHE A 320 -6.00 -19.35 -4.49
C PHE A 320 -6.76 -18.69 -3.35
N SER A 321 -6.81 -19.34 -2.19
CA SER A 321 -7.37 -18.81 -0.95
C SER A 321 -6.57 -19.30 0.26
N VAL A 322 -6.74 -18.61 1.39
CA VAL A 322 -6.19 -19.03 2.68
C VAL A 322 -7.32 -19.12 3.69
N PHE A 323 -7.42 -20.26 4.36
CA PHE A 323 -8.37 -20.50 5.44
C PHE A 323 -7.63 -20.69 6.77
N TYR A 324 -8.30 -20.41 7.86
CA TYR A 324 -7.89 -20.74 9.22
C TYR A 324 -8.82 -21.80 9.79
N LYS A 325 -8.23 -22.80 10.44
CA LYS A 325 -8.92 -23.84 11.20
C LYS A 325 -8.39 -23.82 12.64
N GLU A 326 -9.27 -23.61 13.59
CA GLU A 326 -8.93 -23.68 15.01
C GLU A 326 -8.64 -25.14 15.41
N CYS A 327 -7.59 -25.35 16.21
CA CYS A 327 -7.28 -26.68 16.76
C CYS A 327 -8.21 -27.01 17.94
N LYS A 328 -9.51 -27.18 17.67
CA LYS A 328 -10.47 -27.73 18.64
C LYS A 328 -11.08 -29.02 18.10
N TRP A 329 -11.35 -29.95 19.02
CA TRP A 329 -12.01 -31.21 18.70
C TRP A 329 -13.45 -30.90 18.24
N ASN A 330 -13.75 -31.15 16.96
CA ASN A 330 -15.09 -31.14 16.33
C ASN A 330 -15.66 -29.84 15.71
N GLU A 331 -14.85 -28.87 15.27
CA GLU A 331 -15.36 -27.83 14.35
C GLU A 331 -14.64 -27.90 12.99
N ASP A 332 -15.41 -28.18 11.93
CA ASP A 332 -14.98 -28.13 10.52
C ASP A 332 -15.21 -26.76 9.89
N GLU A 333 -15.51 -25.74 10.71
CA GLU A 333 -15.72 -24.39 10.21
C GLU A 333 -14.36 -23.76 9.84
N LEU A 334 -14.22 -23.47 8.54
CA LEU A 334 -13.06 -22.78 7.99
C LEU A 334 -13.34 -21.28 7.98
N GLU A 335 -12.55 -20.52 8.73
CA GLU A 335 -12.57 -19.06 8.67
C GLU A 335 -11.77 -18.61 7.44
N GLU A 336 -12.38 -17.83 6.54
CA GLU A 336 -11.66 -17.30 5.37
C GLU A 336 -10.73 -16.16 5.79
N VAL A 337 -9.41 -16.35 5.59
CA VAL A 337 -8.38 -15.34 5.90
C VAL A 337 -8.04 -14.53 4.66
N ILE A 338 -7.83 -15.24 3.53
CA ILE A 338 -7.63 -14.61 2.22
C ILE A 338 -8.70 -15.15 1.28
N PRO A 339 -9.56 -14.27 0.74
CA PRO A 339 -10.66 -14.69 -0.12
C PRO A 339 -10.15 -15.32 -1.40
N LYS A 340 -10.96 -16.19 -2.01
CA LYS A 340 -10.63 -16.86 -3.28
C LYS A 340 -10.32 -15.85 -4.40
N GLN A 341 -9.14 -15.97 -4.99
CA GLN A 341 -8.70 -15.13 -6.11
C GLN A 341 -8.19 -15.97 -7.27
N ARG A 342 -8.58 -15.61 -8.50
CA ARG A 342 -8.04 -16.20 -9.72
C ARG A 342 -6.67 -15.57 -10.02
N VAL A 343 -5.59 -16.32 -9.78
CA VAL A 343 -4.21 -15.86 -9.89
C VAL A 343 -3.53 -16.46 -11.12
N GLU A 344 -2.74 -15.65 -11.84
CA GLU A 344 -1.83 -16.08 -12.90
C GLU A 344 -0.40 -15.64 -12.55
N THR A 345 0.60 -16.50 -12.78
CA THR A 345 2.01 -16.24 -12.41
C THR A 345 2.90 -16.13 -13.66
N VAL A 346 2.39 -15.39 -14.66
CA VAL A 346 3.01 -15.27 -15.99
C VAL A 346 4.34 -14.52 -15.96
N VAL A 347 4.47 -13.58 -15.02
CA VAL A 347 5.57 -12.60 -14.94
C VAL A 347 6.61 -13.04 -13.90
N SER A 348 6.21 -13.51 -12.72
CA SER A 348 7.03 -14.28 -11.78
C SER A 348 6.18 -15.01 -10.74
N SER A 349 6.81 -15.62 -9.72
CA SER A 349 6.14 -16.22 -8.58
C SER A 349 5.21 -15.23 -7.86
N GLU A 350 3.99 -15.65 -7.60
CA GLU A 350 3.09 -14.98 -6.66
C GLU A 350 3.70 -15.03 -5.27
N PHE A 351 3.63 -13.92 -4.53
CA PHE A 351 4.02 -13.84 -3.14
C PHE A 351 2.88 -13.22 -2.34
N GLY A 352 2.53 -13.86 -1.23
CA GLY A 352 1.60 -13.30 -0.27
C GLY A 352 2.04 -13.61 1.15
N MET A 353 1.43 -12.88 2.09
CA MET A 353 1.71 -13.03 3.50
C MET A 353 0.47 -12.62 4.30
N CYS A 354 0.24 -13.29 5.41
CA CYS A 354 -0.74 -12.85 6.39
C CYS A 354 -0.16 -12.93 7.82
N LEU A 355 -0.61 -12.01 8.68
CA LEU A 355 -0.38 -12.09 10.10
C LEU A 355 -1.34 -13.14 10.68
N CYS A 356 -0.79 -14.14 11.34
CA CYS A 356 -1.58 -15.18 11.98
C CYS A 356 -2.05 -14.67 13.36
N GLU A 357 -3.22 -14.05 13.42
CA GLU A 357 -3.76 -13.48 14.67
C GLU A 357 -4.05 -14.56 15.73
N LYS A 358 -4.31 -15.79 15.28
CA LYS A 358 -4.61 -16.95 16.12
C LYS A 358 -3.59 -18.06 15.87
N ALA A 359 -3.27 -18.82 16.92
CA ALA A 359 -2.57 -20.09 16.78
C ALA A 359 -3.54 -21.17 16.33
N GLY A 360 -3.12 -22.00 15.37
CA GLY A 360 -3.96 -23.02 14.75
C GLY A 360 -3.41 -23.41 13.38
N THR A 361 -4.25 -24.00 12.55
CA THR A 361 -3.84 -24.47 11.22
C THR A 361 -4.30 -23.50 10.15
N TYR A 362 -3.36 -23.01 9.35
CA TYR A 362 -3.66 -22.20 8.17
C TYR A 362 -3.55 -23.07 6.92
N ILE A 363 -4.56 -23.00 6.05
CA ILE A 363 -4.73 -23.86 4.89
C ILE A 363 -4.65 -23.02 3.63
N LEU A 364 -3.58 -23.18 2.86
CA LEU A 364 -3.43 -22.56 1.55
C LEU A 364 -4.08 -23.48 0.51
N GLU A 365 -5.25 -23.12 0.02
CA GLU A 365 -6.00 -23.89 -0.99
C GLU A 365 -5.64 -23.41 -2.41
N PHE A 366 -5.25 -24.36 -3.26
CA PHE A 366 -5.07 -24.20 -4.69
C PHE A 366 -6.17 -24.96 -5.42
N ASP A 367 -7.12 -24.22 -5.98
CA ASP A 367 -8.33 -24.75 -6.59
C ASP A 367 -8.23 -24.71 -8.14
N ASN A 368 -8.26 -25.88 -8.76
CA ASN A 368 -8.28 -26.08 -10.22
C ASN A 368 -9.62 -26.69 -10.68
N SER A 369 -10.67 -26.59 -9.85
CA SER A 369 -12.00 -27.15 -10.12
C SER A 369 -12.60 -26.63 -11.42
N PHE A 370 -12.30 -25.37 -11.77
CA PHE A 370 -12.76 -24.70 -12.98
C PHE A 370 -12.08 -25.18 -14.28
N SER A 371 -10.91 -25.82 -14.21
CA SER A 371 -10.17 -26.22 -15.42
C SER A 371 -10.74 -27.51 -15.99
N TRP A 372 -11.25 -27.43 -17.22
CA TRP A 372 -11.86 -28.58 -17.89
C TRP A 372 -10.84 -29.49 -18.60
N LEU A 373 -9.76 -28.90 -19.10
CA LEU A 373 -8.84 -29.56 -20.05
C LEU A 373 -7.50 -29.93 -19.43
N TYR A 374 -6.98 -29.15 -18.48
CA TYR A 374 -5.58 -29.28 -18.05
C TYR A 374 -5.43 -29.34 -16.53
N GLY A 375 -4.54 -30.22 -16.08
CA GLY A 375 -3.96 -30.15 -14.74
C GLY A 375 -3.00 -28.95 -14.61
N LYS A 376 -2.62 -28.65 -13.37
CA LYS A 376 -1.69 -27.58 -13.01
C LYS A 376 -0.49 -28.17 -12.30
N SER A 377 0.67 -27.62 -12.58
CA SER A 377 1.88 -27.85 -11.80
C SER A 377 2.31 -26.51 -11.25
N LEU A 378 2.51 -26.45 -9.94
CA LEU A 378 3.01 -25.28 -9.26
C LEU A 378 4.22 -25.64 -8.40
N SER A 379 5.19 -24.74 -8.35
CA SER A 379 6.29 -24.77 -7.40
C SER A 379 6.02 -23.75 -6.31
N TYR A 380 6.11 -24.14 -5.05
CA TYR A 380 5.76 -23.27 -3.92
C TYR A 380 6.77 -23.36 -2.77
N SER A 381 6.83 -22.31 -1.96
CA SER A 381 7.48 -22.30 -0.66
C SER A 381 6.56 -21.60 0.33
N VAL A 382 6.46 -22.15 1.54
CA VAL A 382 5.67 -21.58 2.64
C VAL A 382 6.54 -21.56 3.87
N THR A 383 6.57 -20.44 4.57
CA THR A 383 7.41 -20.22 5.75
C THR A 383 6.58 -19.58 6.85
N VAL A 384 6.77 -20.05 8.08
CA VAL A 384 6.23 -19.41 9.28
C VAL A 384 7.37 -18.73 10.02
N THR A 385 7.32 -17.42 10.12
CA THR A 385 8.30 -16.63 10.86
C THR A 385 7.64 -16.18 12.16
N ASN A 386 8.09 -16.74 13.29
CA ASN A 386 7.59 -16.31 14.59
C ASN A 386 8.06 -14.88 14.90
N PRO A 387 7.28 -14.09 15.68
CA PRO A 387 7.78 -12.82 16.19
C PRO A 387 9.06 -13.08 16.98
N LEU A 388 10.08 -12.22 16.80
CA LEU A 388 11.25 -12.26 17.68
C LEU A 388 10.75 -11.97 19.10
N ASN A 389 11.08 -12.87 20.03
CA ASN A 389 10.80 -12.70 21.46
C ASN A 389 11.28 -11.34 21.96
#